data_AF-A0A925SIG4-F1
#
_entry.id   AF-A0A925SIG4-F1
#
_cell.length_a   1.000
_cell.length_b   1.000
_cell.length_c   1.000
_cell.angle_alpha   90.00
_cell.angle_beta   90.00
_cell.angle_gamma   90.00
#
_symmetry.space_group_name_H-M   'P 1'
#
loop_
_entity.id
_entity.type
_entity.pdbx_description
1 polymer ?
#
loop_
_entity_poly.entity_id
_entity_poly.type
_entity_poly.pdbx_seq_one_letter_code
_entity_poly.pdbx_strand_id
1 'polypeptide(L)'
;AQADAAAGEMPQWVTGGGLSHGDFRKLPVRDGTGPTRLERLLRAGREGLVTACRDPRTVGVEWAHWADGGDDMPPFGAGLVHADDHEAVEHTELLSHVHVRARALHARGEINARGVSGGREGA
;
A
#
# COMPACT_ATOMS: atom_id res chain seq x y z
N ALA A 1 4.33 -20.85 23.77
CA ALA A 1 4.84 -21.28 22.45
C ALA A 1 3.73 -21.43 21.41
N GLN A 2 2.61 -22.11 21.72
CA GLN A 2 1.53 -22.34 20.74
C GLN A 2 0.66 -21.11 20.39
N ALA A 3 0.56 -20.13 21.30
CA ALA A 3 -0.12 -18.86 21.02
C ALA A 3 0.63 -17.96 20.02
N ASP A 4 1.95 -18.11 19.92
CA ASP A 4 2.81 -17.29 19.06
C ASP A 4 2.79 -17.79 17.59
N ALA A 5 2.63 -19.10 17.40
CA ALA A 5 2.39 -19.71 16.09
C ALA A 5 1.01 -19.33 15.53
N ALA A 6 -0.03 -19.27 16.38
CA ALA A 6 -1.38 -18.86 15.98
C ALA A 6 -1.46 -17.37 15.59
N ALA A 7 -0.69 -16.49 16.25
CA ALA A 7 -0.59 -15.09 15.88
C ALA A 7 0.02 -14.89 14.48
N GLY A 8 0.87 -15.83 14.05
CA GLY A 8 1.46 -15.87 12.71
C GLY A 8 0.47 -16.22 11.59
N GLU A 9 -0.70 -16.78 11.89
CA GLU A 9 -1.69 -17.26 10.90
C GLU A 9 -3.00 -16.46 10.90
N MET A 10 -3.14 -15.45 11.77
CA MET A 10 -4.38 -14.69 11.87
C MET A 10 -4.61 -13.77 10.66
N PRO A 11 -5.86 -13.65 10.18
CA PRO A 11 -6.21 -12.66 9.18
C PRO A 11 -5.98 -11.25 9.74
N GLN A 12 -5.39 -10.38 8.92
CA GLN A 12 -5.01 -9.01 9.27
C GLN A 12 -5.67 -8.02 8.33
N TRP A 13 -6.15 -6.93 8.91
CA TRP A 13 -6.60 -5.75 8.17
C TRP A 13 -5.52 -4.67 8.28
N VAL A 14 -5.04 -4.16 7.15
CA VAL A 14 -4.03 -3.09 7.12
C VAL A 14 -4.76 -1.74 7.24
N THR A 15 -4.58 -1.08 8.38
CA THR A 15 -5.20 0.22 8.70
C THR A 15 -4.18 1.36 8.60
N GLY A 16 -4.68 2.60 8.60
CA GLY A 16 -3.82 3.80 8.64
C GLY A 16 -2.96 4.00 7.39
N GLY A 17 -3.28 3.30 6.30
CA GLY A 17 -2.60 3.45 5.02
C GLY A 17 -3.02 4.73 4.28
N GLY A 18 -2.14 5.23 3.43
CA GLY A 18 -2.38 6.43 2.64
C GLY A 18 -1.07 7.04 2.15
N LEU A 19 -1.18 8.05 1.31
CA LEU A 19 -0.10 8.96 0.96
C LEU A 19 -0.55 10.36 1.36
N SER A 20 0.35 11.18 1.89
CA SER A 20 0.01 12.52 2.37
C SER A 20 0.96 13.59 1.85
N HIS A 21 0.53 14.85 1.97
CA HIS A 21 1.39 16.01 1.73
C HIS A 21 2.67 15.96 2.60
N GLY A 22 2.55 15.50 3.84
CA GLY A 22 3.67 15.33 4.76
C GLY A 22 4.71 14.33 4.22
N ASP A 23 4.26 13.22 3.64
CA ASP A 23 5.17 12.21 3.07
C ASP A 23 5.84 12.70 1.78
N PHE A 24 5.09 13.44 0.95
CA PHE A 24 5.65 14.15 -0.19
C PHE A 24 6.80 15.08 0.26
N ARG A 25 6.58 15.92 1.28
CA ARG A 25 7.59 16.89 1.75
C ARG A 25 8.83 16.25 2.36
N LYS A 26 8.71 15.07 2.99
CA LYS A 26 9.86 14.33 3.56
C LYS A 26 10.81 13.81 2.48
N LEU A 27 10.35 13.60 1.25
CA LEU A 27 11.20 13.09 0.18
C LEU A 27 12.18 14.17 -0.31
N PRO A 28 13.47 13.86 -0.50
CA PRO A 28 14.45 14.85 -0.97
C PRO A 28 14.13 15.34 -2.40
N VAL A 29 14.37 16.62 -2.69
CA VAL A 29 14.42 17.09 -4.08
C VAL A 29 15.65 16.47 -4.74
N ARG A 30 15.51 16.02 -5.98
CA ARG A 30 16.63 15.52 -6.78
C ARG A 30 16.71 16.36 -8.04
N ASP A 31 17.91 16.83 -8.37
CA ASP A 31 18.19 17.52 -9.62
C ASP A 31 18.48 16.48 -10.72
N GLY A 32 17.93 16.68 -11.92
CA GLY A 32 18.22 15.86 -13.11
C GLY A 32 17.02 15.13 -13.74
N THR A 33 17.31 14.17 -14.62
CA THR A 33 16.34 13.46 -15.48
C THR A 33 15.70 12.21 -14.85
N GLY A 34 15.90 12.02 -13.54
CA GLY A 34 15.35 10.87 -12.81
C GLY A 34 13.88 11.07 -12.41
N PRO A 35 13.26 10.05 -11.79
CA PRO A 35 11.88 10.15 -11.33
C PRO A 35 11.68 11.31 -10.36
N THR A 36 10.65 12.10 -10.60
CA THR A 36 10.22 13.22 -9.78
C THR A 36 9.84 12.74 -8.38
N ARG A 37 9.72 13.69 -7.44
CA ARG A 37 9.29 13.38 -6.07
C ARG A 37 7.92 12.68 -6.04
N LEU A 38 6.99 13.16 -6.87
CA LEU A 38 5.65 12.59 -7.00
C LEU A 38 5.71 11.14 -7.50
N GLU A 39 6.43 10.89 -8.59
CA GLU A 39 6.56 9.55 -9.16
C GLU A 39 7.19 8.55 -8.17
N ARG A 40 8.14 9.01 -7.36
CA ARG A 40 8.73 8.17 -6.31
C ARG A 40 7.76 7.88 -5.17
N LEU A 41 6.97 8.87 -4.76
CA LEU A 41 5.95 8.68 -3.73
C LEU A 41 4.89 7.67 -4.20
N LEU A 42 4.35 7.85 -5.41
CA LEU A 42 3.37 6.94 -5.99
C LEU A 42 3.94 5.54 -6.20
N ARG A 43 5.20 5.42 -6.60
CA ARG A 43 5.90 4.14 -6.67
C ARG A 43 5.97 3.46 -5.30
N ALA A 44 6.36 4.18 -4.26
CA ALA A 44 6.46 3.65 -2.90
C ALA A 44 5.08 3.22 -2.38
N GLY A 45 4.04 4.03 -2.59
CA GLY A 45 2.66 3.68 -2.24
C GLY A 45 2.19 2.41 -2.94
N ARG A 46 2.47 2.28 -4.25
CA ARG A 46 2.18 1.06 -5.01
C ARG A 46 2.90 -0.16 -4.45
N GLU A 47 4.17 -0.03 -4.13
CA GLU A 47 4.97 -1.12 -3.56
C GLU A 47 4.44 -1.56 -2.20
N GLY A 48 4.04 -0.61 -1.34
CA GLY A 48 3.38 -0.89 -0.07
C GLY A 48 2.06 -1.65 -0.24
N LEU A 49 1.16 -1.16 -1.10
CA LEU A 49 -0.12 -1.82 -1.40
C LEU A 49 0.07 -3.22 -2.00
N VAL A 50 0.99 -3.37 -2.95
CA VAL A 50 1.31 -4.68 -3.55
C VAL A 50 1.88 -5.64 -2.51
N THR A 51 2.67 -5.14 -1.57
CA THR A 51 3.23 -5.95 -0.47
C THR A 51 2.12 -6.42 0.47
N ALA A 52 1.22 -5.52 0.87
CA ALA A 52 0.04 -5.86 1.66
C ALA A 52 -0.82 -6.93 0.95
N CYS A 53 -1.13 -6.76 -0.33
CA CYS A 53 -1.91 -7.73 -1.10
C CYS A 53 -1.20 -9.08 -1.29
N ARG A 54 0.12 -9.15 -1.17
CA ARG A 54 0.89 -10.41 -1.29
C ARG A 54 0.99 -11.17 0.02
N ASP A 55 0.76 -10.52 1.16
CA ASP A 55 0.74 -11.23 2.43
C ASP A 55 -0.55 -12.08 2.49
N PRO A 56 -0.46 -13.41 2.61
CA PRO A 56 -1.62 -14.30 2.68
C PRO A 56 -2.58 -13.95 3.82
N ARG A 57 -2.09 -13.30 4.86
CA ARG A 57 -2.85 -12.92 6.05
C ARG A 57 -3.66 -11.66 5.82
N THR A 58 -3.29 -10.81 4.87
CA THR A 58 -4.02 -9.58 4.59
C THR A 58 -5.38 -9.90 3.98
N VAL A 59 -6.45 -9.57 4.69
CA VAL A 59 -7.83 -9.72 4.20
C VAL A 59 -8.42 -8.41 3.67
N GLY A 60 -7.76 -7.29 3.94
CA GLY A 60 -8.19 -5.97 3.48
C GLY A 60 -7.16 -4.88 3.78
N VAL A 61 -7.28 -3.78 3.04
CA VAL A 61 -6.52 -2.55 3.24
C VAL A 61 -7.50 -1.38 3.35
N GLU A 62 -7.19 -0.43 4.22
CA GLU A 62 -7.89 0.82 4.37
C GLU A 62 -7.07 1.96 3.77
N TRP A 63 -7.77 2.90 3.14
CA TRP A 63 -7.23 4.24 2.90
C TRP A 63 -7.79 5.19 3.97
N ALA A 64 -6.91 5.76 4.78
CA ALA A 64 -7.28 6.41 6.05
C ALA A 64 -8.13 7.69 5.88
N HIS A 65 -8.07 8.33 4.72
CA HIS A 65 -8.70 9.62 4.49
C HIS A 65 -9.62 9.59 3.28
N TRP A 66 -10.92 9.79 3.50
CA TRP A 66 -11.89 9.93 2.41
C TRP A 66 -11.65 11.24 1.63
N ALA A 67 -11.51 12.35 2.35
CA ALA A 67 -11.30 13.67 1.77
C ALA A 67 -10.04 14.34 2.34
N ASP A 68 -9.49 15.28 1.59
CA ASP A 68 -8.37 16.13 2.04
C ASP A 68 -8.73 16.89 3.33
N GLY A 69 -7.76 16.95 4.25
CA GLY A 69 -7.87 17.74 5.47
C GLY A 69 -7.67 19.24 5.23
N GLY A 70 -8.04 20.08 6.21
CA GLY A 70 -7.93 21.54 6.07
C GLY A 70 -6.51 22.08 5.88
N ASP A 71 -5.48 21.31 6.28
CA ASP A 71 -4.07 21.64 6.10
C ASP A 71 -3.43 20.96 4.86
N ASP A 72 -4.19 20.15 4.13
CA ASP A 72 -3.72 19.55 2.88
C ASP A 72 -3.68 20.62 1.79
N MET A 73 -2.50 20.81 1.20
CA MET A 73 -2.29 21.78 0.14
C MET A 73 -1.87 21.08 -1.16
N PRO A 74 -2.19 21.67 -2.33
CA PRO A 74 -1.61 21.26 -3.60
C PRO A 74 -0.07 21.14 -3.49
N PRO A 75 0.56 20.20 -4.21
CA PRO A 75 0.00 19.38 -5.29
C PRO A 75 -0.50 17.99 -4.84
N PHE A 76 -0.60 17.73 -3.53
CA PHE A 76 -0.84 16.38 -3.03
C PHE A 76 -1.49 16.45 -1.64
N GLY A 77 -2.75 16.07 -1.55
CA GLY A 77 -3.47 15.91 -0.28
C GLY A 77 -3.41 14.46 0.23
N ALA A 78 -4.17 14.12 1.26
CA ALA A 78 -4.25 12.76 1.80
C ALA A 78 -5.52 11.99 1.38
N GLY A 79 -6.55 12.71 0.94
CA GLY A 79 -7.87 12.18 0.62
C GLY A 79 -7.96 11.48 -0.73
N LEU A 80 -9.03 10.70 -0.92
CA LEU A 80 -9.46 10.21 -2.24
C LEU A 80 -10.24 11.28 -3.03
N VAL A 81 -10.71 12.30 -2.33
CA VAL A 81 -11.42 13.47 -2.86
C VAL A 81 -10.77 14.73 -2.32
N HIS A 82 -10.54 15.70 -3.18
CA HIS A 82 -10.00 17.00 -2.82
C HIS A 82 -11.05 17.86 -2.10
N ALA A 83 -10.60 18.92 -1.42
CA ALA A 83 -11.48 19.84 -0.69
C ALA A 83 -12.50 20.56 -1.60
N ASP A 84 -12.25 20.62 -2.91
CA ASP A 84 -13.14 21.18 -3.94
C ASP A 84 -14.06 20.12 -4.59
N ASP A 85 -14.18 18.94 -3.97
CA ASP A 85 -15.03 17.80 -4.39
C ASP A 85 -14.61 17.13 -5.71
N HIS A 86 -13.42 17.44 -6.21
CA HIS A 86 -12.82 16.70 -7.33
C HIS A 86 -12.11 15.43 -6.84
N GLU A 87 -12.11 14.41 -7.69
CA GLU A 87 -11.37 13.17 -7.45
C GLU A 87 -9.86 13.43 -7.35
N ALA A 88 -9.21 12.82 -6.35
CA ALA A 88 -7.75 12.76 -6.27
C ALA A 88 -7.23 11.64 -7.20
N VAL A 89 -7.13 11.95 -8.49
CA VAL A 89 -6.84 11.00 -9.58
C VAL A 89 -5.57 10.18 -9.30
N GLU A 90 -4.54 10.78 -8.71
CA GLU A 90 -3.30 10.10 -8.40
C GLU A 90 -3.49 8.93 -7.41
N HIS A 91 -4.41 9.09 -6.45
CA HIS A 91 -4.74 8.06 -5.46
C HIS A 91 -5.69 7.02 -6.03
N THR A 92 -6.74 7.45 -6.72
CA THR A 92 -7.77 6.54 -7.23
C THR A 92 -7.25 5.68 -8.38
N GLU A 93 -6.40 6.22 -9.27
CA GLU A 93 -5.72 5.42 -10.30
C GLU A 93 -4.73 4.42 -9.68
N LEU A 94 -3.95 4.85 -8.67
CA LEU A 94 -3.05 3.97 -7.93
C LEU A 94 -3.80 2.80 -7.30
N LEU A 95 -4.87 3.08 -6.57
CA LEU A 95 -5.71 2.07 -5.93
C LEU A 95 -6.36 1.16 -6.97
N SER A 96 -6.95 1.72 -8.02
CA SER A 96 -7.58 0.96 -9.12
C SER A 96 -6.59 0.00 -9.77
N HIS A 97 -5.36 0.47 -10.04
CA HIS A 97 -4.31 -0.36 -10.63
C HIS A 97 -3.93 -1.56 -9.75
N VAL A 98 -3.88 -1.38 -8.42
CA VAL A 98 -3.58 -2.47 -7.49
C VAL A 98 -4.79 -3.39 -7.28
N HIS A 99 -5.98 -2.82 -7.09
CA HIS A 99 -7.21 -3.57 -6.80
C HIS A 99 -7.58 -4.55 -7.92
N VAL A 100 -7.42 -4.16 -9.19
CA VAL A 100 -7.61 -5.07 -10.34
C VAL A 100 -6.72 -6.32 -10.25
N ARG A 101 -5.57 -6.22 -9.58
CA ARG A 101 -4.58 -7.29 -9.45
C ARG A 101 -4.59 -7.98 -8.09
N ALA A 102 -5.34 -7.47 -7.12
CA ALA A 102 -5.25 -7.86 -5.71
C ALA A 102 -5.42 -9.36 -5.50
N ARG A 103 -6.47 -9.96 -6.10
CA ARG A 103 -6.71 -11.41 -6.02
C ARG A 103 -5.55 -12.25 -6.58
N ALA A 104 -4.99 -11.83 -7.72
CA ALA A 104 -3.88 -12.54 -8.34
C ALA A 104 -2.58 -12.38 -7.54
N LEU A 105 -2.38 -11.23 -6.89
CA LEU A 105 -1.24 -10.98 -6.00
C LEU A 105 -1.34 -11.84 -4.73
N HIS A 106 -2.52 -11.92 -4.13
CA HIS A 106 -2.80 -12.71 -2.94
C HIS A 106 -2.59 -14.21 -3.17
N ALA A 107 -3.18 -14.76 -4.24
CA ALA A 107 -3.00 -16.17 -4.61
C ALA A 107 -1.52 -16.54 -4.85
N ARG A 108 -0.73 -15.62 -5.45
CA ARG A 108 0.73 -15.82 -5.62
C ARG A 108 1.47 -15.82 -4.29
N GLY A 109 1.04 -14.96 -3.35
CA GLY A 109 1.55 -14.93 -1.99
C GLY A 109 1.35 -16.26 -1.26
N GLU A 110 0.15 -16.83 -1.35
CA GLU A 110 -0.18 -18.14 -0.75
C GLU A 110 0.69 -19.27 -1.28
N ILE A 111 0.91 -19.32 -2.61
CA ILE A 111 1.76 -20.33 -3.25
C ILE A 111 3.19 -20.23 -2.72
N ASN A 112 3.73 -19.02 -2.64
CA ASN A 112 5.09 -18.81 -2.13
C ASN A 112 5.21 -19.21 -0.66
N ALA A 113 4.24 -18.88 0.17
CA ALA A 113 4.23 -19.25 1.59
C ALA A 113 4.25 -20.78 1.79
N ARG A 114 3.45 -21.52 1.01
CA ARG A 114 3.41 -23.00 1.06
C ARG A 114 4.70 -23.65 0.54
N GLY A 115 5.34 -23.05 -0.47
CA GLY A 115 6.61 -23.53 -1.01
C GLY A 115 7.78 -23.40 -0.02
N VAL A 116 7.76 -22.39 0.85
CA VAL A 116 8.80 -22.17 1.88
C VAL A 116 8.65 -23.15 3.04
N SER A 117 7.43 -23.55 3.41
CA SER A 117 7.20 -24.52 4.50
C SER A 117 7.58 -25.97 4.15
N GLY A 118 7.58 -26.34 2.86
CA GLY A 118 7.88 -27.71 2.42
C GLY A 118 9.37 -28.07 2.32
N GLY A 119 10.29 -27.13 2.53
CA GLY A 119 11.74 -27.33 2.37
C GLY A 119 12.53 -27.66 3.63
N ARG A 120 11.85 -27.88 4.78
CA ARG A 120 12.51 -28.02 6.10
C ARG A 120 12.37 -29.40 6.76
N GLU A 121 11.86 -30.39 6.04
CA GLU A 121 11.81 -31.80 6.49
C GLU A 121 12.74 -32.64 5.60
N GLY A 122 14.01 -32.77 6.00
CA GLY A 122 14.98 -33.60 5.28
C GLY A 122 16.43 -33.12 5.43
N ALA A 123 16.96 -33.13 6.65
CA ALA A 123 18.39 -33.12 6.93
C ALA A 123 18.65 -33.86 8.25
#